data_AF-A0A353DQH0-F1
#
_entry.id   AF-A0A353DQH0-F1
#
_cell.length_a   1.000
_cell.length_b   1.000
_cell.length_c   1.000
_cell.angle_alpha   90.00
_cell.angle_beta   90.00
_cell.angle_gamma   90.00
#
_symmetry.space_group_name_H-M   'P 1'
#
loop_
_entity.id
_entity.type
_entity.pdbx_description
1 polymer ?
#
loop_
_entity_poly.entity_id
_entity_poly.type
_entity_poly.pdbx_seq_one_letter_code
_entity_poly.pdbx_strand_id
1 'polypeptide(L)'
;ATSITEAGYVGEDVENILLRLIQAADYDISKAEHGIIYIDEIDKITRKSPNPSITRDVSGEGVQQALLKIIEGCLANVPPQGGRKHPHQEFMQIKTDDILFMVGGAFEGMDELLMKRVHKDNYSLGFKQTTNHHDGNQSVIDSVRHQLNPDDLMEFGFITEFVGRLPVLVTLDELTKDDLVRILTEPKNAFVEQYQALFRMEKVKLNFSEGALLATAEKAIEQKTGARGLRTILESTLMEVMFELPSMSGITHCDVEAEAIIGNAPVKLSNGGSEIIELATLEKRSA
;
A
#
# COMPACT_ATOMS: atom_id res chain seq x y z
N ALA A 1 -6.43 -5.69 9.00
CA ALA A 1 -7.64 -5.92 9.82
C ALA A 1 -8.40 -7.19 9.40
N THR A 2 -8.24 -7.64 8.15
CA THR A 2 -8.96 -8.75 7.52
C THR A 2 -8.75 -10.14 8.15
N SER A 3 -7.67 -10.36 8.93
CA SER A 3 -7.44 -11.62 9.65
C SER A 3 -8.10 -11.69 11.04
N ILE A 4 -8.66 -10.58 11.53
CA ILE A 4 -9.16 -10.44 12.90
C ILE A 4 -10.66 -10.79 12.94
N THR A 5 -11.09 -11.49 13.99
CA THR A 5 -12.50 -11.80 14.24
C THR A 5 -12.90 -11.49 15.68
N GLU A 6 -14.21 -11.34 15.94
CA GLU A 6 -14.72 -11.21 17.31
C GLU A 6 -14.28 -12.41 18.19
N ALA A 7 -13.97 -12.14 19.46
CA ALA A 7 -13.60 -13.16 20.43
C ALA A 7 -14.62 -14.33 20.45
N GLY A 8 -14.12 -15.55 20.23
CA GLY A 8 -14.93 -16.78 20.20
C GLY A 8 -15.31 -17.28 18.80
N TYR A 9 -14.91 -16.59 17.73
CA TYR A 9 -15.08 -17.05 16.34
C TYR A 9 -13.78 -17.60 15.72
N VAL A 10 -13.88 -18.18 14.52
CA VAL A 10 -12.72 -18.74 13.80
C VAL A 10 -11.97 -17.60 13.11
N GLY A 11 -10.85 -17.17 13.70
CA GLY A 11 -9.95 -16.12 13.20
C GLY A 11 -8.93 -15.71 14.28
N GLU A 12 -8.14 -14.65 14.03
CA GLU A 12 -7.22 -14.11 15.04
C GLU A 12 -7.97 -13.21 16.03
N ASP A 13 -7.77 -13.42 17.34
CA ASP A 13 -8.32 -12.54 18.38
C ASP A 13 -7.55 -11.22 18.40
N VAL A 14 -8.18 -10.14 18.87
CA VAL A 14 -7.55 -8.81 18.91
C VAL A 14 -6.30 -8.80 19.78
N GLU A 15 -6.26 -9.61 20.84
CA GLU A 15 -5.11 -9.77 21.74
C GLU A 15 -3.88 -10.35 21.03
N ASN A 16 -4.02 -11.02 19.87
CA ASN A 16 -2.86 -11.47 19.09
C ASN A 16 -2.05 -10.29 18.52
N ILE A 17 -2.66 -9.11 18.32
CA ILE A 17 -1.92 -7.90 17.94
C ILE A 17 -0.92 -7.55 19.04
N LEU A 18 -1.36 -7.57 20.29
CA LEU A 18 -0.51 -7.28 21.45
C LEU A 18 0.58 -8.35 21.61
N LEU A 19 0.27 -9.62 21.36
CA LEU A 19 1.29 -10.68 21.36
C LEU A 19 2.39 -10.42 20.33
N ARG A 20 2.04 -10.02 19.11
CA ARG A 20 3.03 -9.69 18.06
C ARG A 20 3.89 -8.49 18.46
N LEU A 21 3.30 -7.49 19.12
CA LEU A 21 4.06 -6.35 19.63
C LEU A 21 5.03 -6.78 20.74
N ILE A 22 4.59 -7.61 21.68
CA ILE A 22 5.43 -8.17 22.73
C ILE A 22 6.58 -9.01 22.15
N GLN A 23 6.29 -9.83 21.13
CA GLN A 23 7.30 -10.62 20.42
C GLN A 23 8.33 -9.73 19.71
N ALA A 24 7.88 -8.66 19.04
CA ALA A 24 8.77 -7.69 18.40
C ALA A 24 9.64 -6.91 19.41
N ALA A 25 9.19 -6.83 20.67
CA ALA A 25 9.94 -6.26 21.79
C ALA A 25 10.78 -7.30 22.57
N ASP A 26 11.03 -8.49 22.01
CA ASP A 26 11.75 -9.59 22.67
C ASP A 26 11.17 -9.96 24.06
N TYR A 27 9.84 -9.91 24.19
CA TYR A 27 9.10 -10.15 25.42
C TYR A 27 9.34 -9.11 26.54
N ASP A 28 9.94 -7.96 26.23
CA ASP A 28 10.06 -6.82 27.13
C ASP A 28 8.76 -6.02 27.17
N ILE A 29 7.94 -6.25 28.20
CA ILE A 29 6.64 -5.60 28.38
C ILE A 29 6.78 -4.07 28.43
N SER A 30 7.78 -3.55 29.14
CA SER A 30 7.94 -2.10 29.29
C SER A 30 8.23 -1.42 27.96
N LYS A 31 9.01 -2.07 27.08
CA LYS A 31 9.22 -1.58 25.71
C LYS A 31 7.96 -1.72 24.85
N ALA A 32 7.25 -2.84 24.97
CA ALA A 32 6.03 -3.08 24.20
C ALA A 32 4.93 -2.05 24.52
N GLU A 33 4.81 -1.61 25.77
CA GLU A 33 3.85 -0.56 26.20
C GLU A 33 4.09 0.80 25.52
N HIS A 34 5.30 1.06 24.99
CA HIS A 34 5.65 2.27 24.23
C HIS A 34 5.76 2.00 22.71
N GLY A 35 5.17 0.89 22.26
CA GLY A 35 5.25 0.44 20.88
C GLY A 35 4.31 1.21 19.94
N ILE A 36 4.43 0.88 18.66
CA ILE A 36 3.55 1.38 17.60
C ILE A 36 2.84 0.19 16.96
N ILE A 37 1.53 0.25 16.87
CA ILE A 37 0.70 -0.73 16.17
C ILE A 37 0.15 -0.07 14.91
N TYR A 38 0.44 -0.66 13.75
CA TYR A 38 -0.20 -0.29 12.48
C TYR A 38 -1.23 -1.36 12.07
N ILE A 39 -2.48 -0.95 11.86
CA ILE A 39 -3.57 -1.80 11.38
C ILE A 39 -3.95 -1.37 9.96
N ASP A 40 -3.52 -2.15 8.98
CA ASP A 40 -3.91 -1.93 7.58
C ASP A 40 -5.31 -2.48 7.28
N GLU A 41 -5.89 -2.08 6.14
CA GLU A 41 -7.20 -2.53 5.64
C GLU A 41 -8.35 -2.33 6.65
N ILE A 42 -8.32 -1.26 7.43
CA ILE A 42 -9.37 -0.96 8.41
C ILE A 42 -10.73 -0.71 7.74
N ASP A 43 -10.74 -0.29 6.47
CA ASP A 43 -11.95 -0.10 5.66
C ASP A 43 -12.71 -1.41 5.39
N LYS A 44 -12.11 -2.58 5.63
CA LYS A 44 -12.74 -3.88 5.41
C LYS A 44 -13.58 -4.39 6.58
N ILE A 45 -13.50 -3.75 7.74
CA ILE A 45 -14.28 -4.11 8.94
C ILE A 45 -15.49 -3.17 9.14
N THR A 46 -15.87 -2.40 8.12
CA THR A 46 -17.03 -1.50 8.16
C THR A 46 -18.34 -2.25 7.94
N ARG A 47 -19.42 -1.66 8.43
CA ARG A 47 -20.78 -2.19 8.21
C ARG A 47 -21.17 -1.96 6.75
N LYS A 48 -21.80 -2.96 6.12
CA LYS A 48 -22.34 -2.83 4.75
C LYS A 48 -23.66 -2.06 4.67
N SER A 49 -24.28 -1.72 5.79
CA SER A 49 -25.57 -1.03 5.86
C SER A 49 -25.63 -0.14 7.11
N PRO A 50 -26.25 1.06 7.03
CA PRO A 50 -26.42 1.95 8.17
C PRO A 50 -27.42 1.40 9.22
N ASN A 51 -28.29 0.46 8.83
CA ASN A 51 -29.20 -0.17 9.79
C ASN A 51 -28.43 -1.19 10.65
N PRO A 52 -28.56 -1.14 11.99
CA PRO A 52 -27.93 -2.12 12.86
C PRO A 52 -28.35 -3.53 12.45
N SER A 53 -27.35 -4.38 12.19
CA SER A 53 -27.58 -5.74 11.73
C SER A 53 -28.29 -6.53 12.82
N ILE A 54 -29.49 -7.04 12.50
CA ILE A 54 -30.29 -7.88 13.41
C ILE A 54 -29.59 -9.23 13.66
N THR A 55 -28.76 -9.68 12.71
CA THR A 55 -27.89 -10.86 12.85
C THR A 55 -26.51 -10.45 13.37
N ARG A 56 -25.98 -11.22 14.34
CA ARG A 56 -24.67 -10.97 14.97
C ARG A 56 -23.56 -10.85 13.92
N ASP A 57 -22.93 -9.68 13.83
CA ASP A 57 -21.84 -9.38 12.92
C ASP A 57 -20.49 -9.66 13.58
N VAL A 58 -19.83 -10.71 13.11
CA VAL A 58 -18.65 -11.32 13.73
C VAL A 58 -17.34 -10.82 13.11
N SER A 59 -17.43 -10.05 12.02
CA SER A 59 -16.27 -9.58 11.24
C SER A 59 -16.27 -8.07 10.95
N GLY A 60 -17.41 -7.39 11.05
CA GLY A 60 -17.49 -5.94 10.92
C GLY A 60 -17.48 -5.24 12.28
N GLU A 61 -18.66 -4.90 12.79
CA GLU A 61 -18.82 -4.15 14.03
C GLU A 61 -18.18 -4.85 15.25
N GLY A 62 -18.30 -6.17 15.36
CA GLY A 62 -17.70 -6.92 16.46
C GLY A 62 -16.19 -6.75 16.55
N VAL A 63 -15.50 -6.62 15.42
CA VAL A 63 -14.06 -6.34 15.36
C VAL A 63 -13.76 -4.91 15.79
N GLN A 64 -14.56 -3.94 15.34
CA GLN A 64 -14.42 -2.54 15.78
C GLN A 64 -14.56 -2.42 17.31
N GLN A 65 -15.55 -3.09 17.90
CA GLN A 65 -15.79 -3.11 19.34
C GLN A 65 -14.67 -3.83 20.11
N ALA A 66 -14.09 -4.89 19.55
CA ALA A 66 -12.96 -5.58 20.16
C ALA A 66 -11.69 -4.70 20.13
N LEU A 67 -11.43 -4.00 19.03
CA LEU A 67 -10.32 -3.06 18.89
C LEU A 67 -10.46 -1.87 19.85
N LEU A 68 -11.67 -1.37 20.09
CA LEU A 68 -11.91 -0.28 21.05
C LEU A 68 -11.33 -0.57 22.43
N LYS A 69 -11.42 -1.81 22.91
CA LYS A 69 -10.90 -2.20 24.25
C LYS A 69 -9.41 -1.96 24.38
N ILE A 70 -8.64 -2.18 23.32
CA ILE A 70 -7.18 -1.99 23.34
C ILE A 70 -6.80 -0.55 22.99
N ILE A 71 -7.58 0.14 22.15
CA ILE A 71 -7.32 1.55 21.78
C ILE A 71 -7.67 2.51 22.93
N GLU A 72 -8.70 2.20 23.73
CA GLU A 72 -9.14 3.05 24.84
C GLU A 72 -8.13 3.13 26.00
N GLY A 73 -7.24 2.15 26.10
CA GLY A 73 -6.33 1.99 27.25
C GLY A 73 -6.91 0.99 28.25
N CYS A 74 -6.29 -0.18 28.35
CA CYS A 74 -6.63 -1.17 29.38
C CYS A 74 -5.43 -2.02 29.79
N LEU A 75 -5.57 -2.73 30.91
CA LEU A 75 -4.68 -3.84 31.26
C LEU A 75 -5.15 -5.10 30.54
N ALA A 76 -4.50 -5.43 29.43
CA ALA A 76 -4.82 -6.59 28.61
C ALA A 76 -4.07 -7.85 29.08
N ASN A 77 -4.75 -9.00 29.04
CA ASN A 77 -4.15 -10.31 29.33
C ASN A 77 -3.87 -11.05 28.00
N VAL A 78 -2.60 -11.32 27.73
CA VAL A 78 -2.12 -11.88 26.45
C VAL A 78 -1.53 -13.28 26.69
N PRO A 79 -1.97 -14.32 25.95
CA PRO A 79 -1.40 -15.66 26.09
C PRO A 79 0.01 -15.74 25.48
N PRO A 80 0.97 -16.45 26.11
CA PRO A 80 2.38 -16.52 25.68
C PRO A 80 2.61 -17.35 24.41
N GLN A 81 1.70 -18.28 24.11
CA GLN A 81 1.66 -18.99 22.84
C GLN A 81 0.38 -18.55 22.13
N GLY A 82 0.51 -17.97 20.93
CA GLY A 82 -0.65 -17.56 20.14
C GLY A 82 -1.62 -18.73 19.95
N GLY A 83 -2.92 -18.47 20.02
CA GLY A 83 -3.95 -19.52 19.99
C GLY A 83 -5.10 -19.27 20.97
N ARG A 84 -6.01 -20.24 21.08
CA ARG A 84 -7.21 -20.14 21.92
C ARG A 84 -6.84 -20.18 23.41
N LYS A 85 -7.53 -19.36 24.21
CA LYS A 85 -7.38 -19.25 25.67
C LYS A 85 -7.57 -20.62 26.34
N HIS A 86 -6.50 -21.20 26.89
CA HIS A 86 -6.58 -22.38 27.76
C HIS A 86 -6.68 -21.95 29.24
N PRO A 87 -7.56 -22.54 30.07
CA PRO A 87 -7.81 -22.10 31.44
C PRO A 87 -6.60 -22.14 32.41
N HIS A 88 -5.56 -22.90 32.08
CA HIS A 88 -4.37 -23.10 32.93
C HIS A 88 -3.09 -22.44 32.39
N GLN A 89 -3.21 -21.63 31.34
CA GLN A 89 -2.06 -20.95 30.74
C GLN A 89 -1.76 -19.67 31.52
N GLU A 90 -0.49 -19.43 31.84
CA GLU A 90 -0.05 -18.15 32.40
C GLU A 90 -0.23 -17.04 31.34
N PHE A 91 -0.72 -15.87 31.74
CA PHE A 91 -0.93 -14.72 30.85
C PHE A 91 0.12 -13.65 31.12
N MET A 92 0.58 -12.99 30.06
CA MET A 92 1.33 -11.74 30.16
C MET A 92 0.36 -10.58 30.29
N GLN A 93 0.68 -9.61 31.12
CA GLN A 93 -0.12 -8.40 31.28
C GLN A 93 0.60 -7.23 30.60
N ILE A 94 -0.14 -6.45 29.83
CA ILE A 94 0.38 -5.27 29.14
C ILE A 94 -0.65 -4.13 29.24
N LYS A 95 -0.17 -2.91 29.51
CA LYS A 95 -0.98 -1.69 29.42
C LYS A 95 -0.96 -1.14 28.00
N THR A 96 -2.10 -0.67 27.53
CA THR A 96 -2.21 -0.14 26.16
C THR A 96 -2.29 1.38 26.10
N ASP A 97 -2.25 2.07 27.25
CA ASP A 97 -2.40 3.51 27.39
C ASP A 97 -1.38 4.33 26.56
N ASP A 98 -0.14 3.86 26.49
CA ASP A 98 0.99 4.55 25.84
C ASP A 98 1.37 3.95 24.47
N ILE A 99 0.55 3.03 23.94
CA ILE A 99 0.77 2.41 22.63
C ILE A 99 0.16 3.33 21.56
N LEU A 100 0.97 3.71 20.56
CA LEU A 100 0.46 4.47 19.42
C LEU A 100 -0.27 3.54 18.44
N PHE A 101 -1.56 3.77 18.23
CA PHE A 101 -2.33 3.10 17.20
C PHE A 101 -2.42 3.95 15.93
N MET A 102 -1.91 3.40 14.83
CA MET A 102 -2.10 3.92 13.48
C MET A 102 -2.99 2.95 12.72
N VAL A 103 -4.03 3.46 12.07
CA VAL A 103 -4.90 2.65 11.22
C VAL A 103 -4.92 3.23 9.82
N GLY A 104 -4.96 2.34 8.82
CA GLY A 104 -4.95 2.72 7.41
C GLY A 104 -5.89 1.85 6.59
N GLY A 105 -6.31 2.37 5.46
CA GLY A 105 -7.20 1.69 4.52
C GLY A 105 -7.28 2.46 3.21
N ALA A 106 -7.81 1.83 2.16
CA ALA A 106 -7.97 2.47 0.85
C ALA A 106 -9.31 3.21 0.69
N PHE A 107 -10.30 2.90 1.55
CA PHE A 107 -11.62 3.53 1.61
C PHE A 107 -12.27 3.71 0.22
N GLU A 108 -12.32 2.62 -0.55
CA GLU A 108 -12.91 2.62 -1.89
C GLU A 108 -14.36 3.13 -1.87
N GLY A 109 -14.66 4.12 -2.71
CA GLY A 109 -15.98 4.77 -2.77
C GLY A 109 -16.18 5.95 -1.81
N MET A 110 -15.20 6.26 -0.94
CA MET A 110 -15.25 7.44 -0.07
C MET A 110 -15.34 8.74 -0.87
N ASP A 111 -14.63 8.84 -2.00
CA ASP A 111 -14.65 10.03 -2.85
C ASP A 111 -16.07 10.36 -3.35
N GLU A 112 -16.87 9.35 -3.68
CA GLU A 112 -18.26 9.55 -4.11
C GLU A 112 -19.15 10.06 -2.98
N LEU A 113 -18.92 9.59 -1.76
CA LEU A 113 -19.63 10.03 -0.55
C LEU A 113 -19.29 11.49 -0.25
N LEU A 114 -18.00 11.83 -0.24
CA LEU A 114 -17.51 13.18 -0.04
C LEU A 114 -18.05 14.15 -1.11
N MET A 115 -18.01 13.74 -2.39
CA MET A 115 -18.57 14.55 -3.47
C MET A 115 -20.07 14.82 -3.27
N LYS A 116 -20.86 13.81 -2.89
CA LYS A 116 -22.30 14.00 -2.60
C LYS A 116 -22.53 15.01 -1.49
N ARG A 117 -21.69 15.00 -0.44
CA ARG A 117 -21.77 15.96 0.67
C ARG A 117 -21.39 17.37 0.23
N VAL A 118 -20.22 17.54 -0.40
CA VAL A 118 -19.72 18.86 -0.84
C VAL A 118 -20.64 19.50 -1.89
N HIS A 119 -21.22 18.71 -2.78
CA HIS A 119 -22.13 19.23 -3.82
C HIS A 119 -23.58 19.37 -3.34
N LYS A 120 -23.95 18.82 -2.17
CA LYS A 120 -25.31 18.94 -1.62
C LYS A 120 -25.70 20.41 -1.39
N ASP A 121 -24.73 21.24 -1.01
CA ASP A 121 -24.93 22.68 -0.78
C ASP A 121 -25.00 23.51 -2.08
N ASN A 122 -24.53 22.96 -3.22
CA ASN A 122 -24.61 23.61 -4.53
C ASN A 122 -25.89 23.27 -5.31
N TYR A 123 -26.73 22.36 -4.81
CA TYR A 123 -28.10 22.14 -5.33
C TYR A 123 -29.09 23.19 -4.79
N SER A 124 -28.73 24.47 -4.90
CA SER A 124 -29.71 25.56 -4.85
C SER A 124 -30.55 25.47 -6.13
N LEU A 125 -31.83 25.11 -5.98
CA LEU A 125 -32.87 25.21 -7.01
C LEU A 125 -32.75 26.56 -7.76
N GLY A 126 -32.24 26.57 -9.01
CA GLY A 126 -32.45 27.73 -9.88
C GLY A 126 -31.41 28.09 -10.94
N PHE A 127 -30.22 27.48 -11.03
CA PHE A 127 -29.27 27.82 -12.10
C PHE A 127 -28.61 26.58 -12.71
N LYS A 128 -28.89 26.34 -14.00
CA LYS A 128 -28.16 25.39 -14.84
C LYS A 128 -26.73 25.89 -14.98
N GLN A 129 -25.79 25.35 -14.21
CA GLN A 129 -24.38 25.51 -14.51
C GLN A 129 -23.97 24.37 -15.44
N THR A 130 -23.52 24.74 -16.63
CA THR A 130 -22.89 23.85 -17.61
C THR A 130 -21.67 23.22 -16.98
N THR A 131 -21.74 21.94 -16.62
CA THR A 131 -20.55 21.19 -16.25
C THR A 131 -19.75 20.93 -17.52
N ASN A 132 -18.69 21.71 -17.69
CA ASN A 132 -17.55 21.31 -18.52
C ASN A 132 -16.96 20.06 -17.87
N HIS A 133 -17.54 18.90 -18.20
CA HIS A 133 -16.83 17.64 -18.13
C HIS A 133 -15.70 17.71 -19.16
N HIS A 134 -14.58 17.06 -18.87
CA HIS A 134 -13.34 16.96 -19.65
C HIS A 134 -12.23 17.94 -19.16
N ASP A 135 -11.23 17.35 -18.48
CA ASP A 135 -9.88 17.87 -18.16
C ASP A 135 -9.54 18.61 -16.85
N GLY A 136 -10.26 18.39 -15.74
CA GLY A 136 -9.86 18.98 -14.43
C GLY A 136 -10.09 18.16 -13.15
N ASN A 137 -10.43 16.87 -13.25
CA ASN A 137 -11.03 16.11 -12.14
C ASN A 137 -10.10 15.80 -10.94
N GLN A 138 -8.79 15.62 -11.16
CA GLN A 138 -7.88 15.13 -10.12
C GLN A 138 -7.74 16.10 -8.94
N SER A 139 -7.46 17.37 -9.24
CA SER A 139 -7.30 18.42 -8.22
C SER A 139 -8.57 18.65 -7.39
N VAL A 140 -9.75 18.43 -7.99
CA VAL A 140 -11.03 18.55 -7.28
C VAL A 140 -11.21 17.36 -6.33
N ILE A 141 -10.91 16.14 -6.78
CA ILE A 141 -10.97 14.94 -5.92
C ILE A 141 -10.03 15.09 -4.72
N ASP A 142 -8.77 15.47 -4.94
CA ASP A 142 -7.80 15.63 -3.86
C ASP A 142 -8.21 16.75 -2.89
N SER A 143 -8.71 17.87 -3.40
CA SER A 143 -9.24 18.96 -2.56
C SER A 143 -10.44 18.54 -1.71
N VAL A 144 -11.26 17.61 -2.21
CA VAL A 144 -12.43 17.06 -1.51
C VAL A 144 -12.01 16.03 -0.48
N ARG A 145 -10.98 15.21 -0.77
CA ARG A 145 -10.39 14.25 0.20
C ARG A 145 -9.88 14.94 1.44
N HIS A 146 -9.19 16.07 1.31
CA HIS A 146 -8.71 16.85 2.45
C HIS A 146 -9.83 17.46 3.32
N GLN A 147 -11.09 17.41 2.87
CA GLN A 147 -12.25 17.84 3.65
C GLN A 147 -12.91 16.68 4.41
N LEU A 148 -12.32 15.47 4.41
CA LEU A 148 -12.81 14.32 5.17
C LEU A 148 -13.04 14.70 6.64
N ASN A 149 -14.20 14.34 7.15
CA ASN A 149 -14.57 14.54 8.54
C ASN A 149 -15.03 13.21 9.18
N PRO A 150 -15.17 13.17 10.52
CA PRO A 150 -15.64 11.98 11.23
C PRO A 150 -17.02 11.48 10.79
N ASP A 151 -17.92 12.38 10.35
CA ASP A 151 -19.27 12.01 9.92
C ASP A 151 -19.25 11.17 8.63
N ASP A 152 -18.32 11.46 7.72
CA ASP A 152 -18.14 10.68 6.50
C ASP A 152 -17.71 9.24 6.81
N LEU A 153 -16.87 9.04 7.83
CA LEU A 153 -16.43 7.71 8.27
C LEU A 153 -17.60 6.92 8.89
N MET A 154 -18.51 7.61 9.60
CA MET A 154 -19.72 6.99 10.12
C MET A 154 -20.68 6.61 8.98
N GLU A 155 -20.87 7.49 7.99
CA GLU A 155 -21.68 7.20 6.80
C GLU A 155 -21.05 6.05 5.97
N PHE A 156 -19.72 5.95 5.96
CA PHE A 156 -18.98 4.86 5.33
C PHE A 156 -19.11 3.51 6.08
N GLY A 157 -19.51 3.53 7.35
CA GLY A 157 -19.87 2.32 8.12
C GLY A 157 -19.03 2.04 9.37
N PHE A 158 -18.27 3.02 9.88
CA PHE A 158 -17.66 2.93 11.21
C PHE A 158 -18.62 3.31 12.32
N ILE A 159 -18.44 2.72 13.49
CA ILE A 159 -19.20 3.09 14.70
C ILE A 159 -18.66 4.40 15.29
N THR A 160 -19.56 5.21 15.86
CA THR A 160 -19.22 6.52 16.43
C THR A 160 -18.14 6.43 17.50
N GLU A 161 -18.20 5.39 18.35
CA GLU A 161 -17.24 5.16 19.43
C GLU A 161 -15.83 4.92 18.88
N PHE A 162 -15.71 4.20 17.77
CA PHE A 162 -14.43 3.87 17.13
C PHE A 162 -13.81 5.09 16.47
N VAL A 163 -14.59 5.85 15.69
CA VAL A 163 -14.13 7.10 15.08
C VAL A 163 -13.73 8.12 16.15
N GLY A 164 -14.46 8.19 17.27
CA GLY A 164 -14.15 9.07 18.39
C GLY A 164 -12.79 8.79 19.06
N ARG A 165 -12.22 7.60 18.89
CA ARG A 165 -10.88 7.24 19.38
C ARG A 165 -9.77 7.46 18.36
N LEU A 166 -10.10 7.91 17.15
CA LEU A 166 -9.18 8.21 16.06
C LEU A 166 -9.29 9.70 15.66
N PRO A 167 -8.88 10.64 16.54
CA PRO A 167 -9.10 12.07 16.32
C PRO A 167 -8.21 12.67 15.23
N VAL A 168 -7.12 12.00 14.86
CA VAL A 168 -6.18 12.46 13.84
C VAL A 168 -6.49 11.75 12.53
N LEU A 169 -7.01 12.51 11.57
CA LEU A 169 -7.28 12.03 10.21
C LEU A 169 -6.21 12.59 9.27
N VAL A 170 -5.61 11.71 8.48
CA VAL A 170 -4.63 12.07 7.46
C VAL A 170 -5.08 11.45 6.15
N THR A 171 -5.16 12.26 5.10
CA THR A 171 -5.40 11.79 3.74
C THR A 171 -4.10 11.86 2.93
N LEU A 172 -3.92 10.92 2.01
CA LEU A 172 -2.79 10.88 1.10
C LEU A 172 -3.26 11.20 -0.31
N ASP A 173 -2.46 11.96 -1.04
CA ASP A 173 -2.74 12.32 -2.41
C ASP A 173 -2.43 11.17 -3.36
N GLU A 174 -3.05 11.18 -4.53
CA GLU A 174 -2.69 10.24 -5.59
C GLU A 174 -1.27 10.53 -6.11
N LEU A 175 -0.54 9.45 -6.40
CA LEU A 175 0.82 9.57 -6.89
C LEU A 175 0.85 10.20 -8.28
N THR A 176 1.57 11.30 -8.42
CA THR A 176 1.83 11.91 -9.72
C THR A 176 2.88 11.12 -10.49
N LYS A 177 3.03 11.40 -11.79
CA LYS A 177 4.10 10.84 -12.62
C LYS A 177 5.48 11.12 -12.02
N ASP A 178 5.70 12.33 -11.52
CA ASP A 178 6.97 12.73 -10.91
C ASP A 178 7.21 11.96 -9.61
N ASP A 179 6.18 11.74 -8.79
CA ASP A 179 6.30 10.93 -7.56
C ASP A 179 6.70 9.49 -7.88
N LEU A 180 6.14 8.89 -8.94
CA LEU A 180 6.52 7.54 -9.36
C LEU A 180 7.98 7.46 -9.83
N VAL A 181 8.47 8.47 -10.55
CA VAL A 181 9.89 8.56 -10.93
C VAL A 181 10.79 8.70 -9.70
N ARG A 182 10.37 9.51 -8.72
CA ARG A 182 11.08 9.64 -7.44
C ARG A 182 11.11 8.32 -6.68
N ILE A 183 10.00 7.58 -6.62
CA ILE A 183 9.94 6.24 -6.01
C ILE A 183 10.89 5.25 -6.70
N LEU A 184 11.06 5.35 -8.03
CA LEU A 184 12.00 4.52 -8.79
C LEU A 184 13.48 4.78 -8.44
N THR A 185 13.82 5.96 -7.93
CA THR A 185 15.21 6.46 -7.91
C THR A 185 15.73 6.99 -6.56
N GLU A 186 14.90 7.63 -5.74
CA GLU A 186 15.32 8.33 -4.51
C GLU A 186 15.37 7.47 -3.23
N PRO A 187 14.42 6.54 -2.97
CA PRO A 187 14.44 5.75 -1.74
C PRO A 187 15.73 4.94 -1.61
N LYS A 188 16.21 4.73 -0.38
CA LYS A 188 17.39 3.89 -0.09
C LYS A 188 17.32 2.47 -0.67
N ASN A 189 16.10 1.98 -0.88
CA ASN A 189 15.84 0.67 -1.51
C ASN A 189 15.05 0.88 -2.82
N ALA A 190 15.40 1.88 -3.61
CA ALA A 190 14.72 2.17 -4.87
C ALA A 190 14.90 1.02 -5.87
N PHE A 191 13.91 0.81 -6.76
CA PHE A 191 13.95 -0.30 -7.71
C PHE A 191 15.16 -0.23 -8.64
N VAL A 192 15.52 0.96 -9.11
CA VAL A 192 16.71 1.15 -9.96
C VAL A 192 17.97 0.68 -9.25
N GLU A 193 18.16 1.07 -7.99
CA GLU A 193 19.32 0.65 -7.20
C GLU A 193 19.36 -0.87 -6.99
N GLN A 194 18.20 -1.50 -6.74
CA GLN A 194 18.08 -2.95 -6.59
C GLN A 194 18.52 -3.69 -7.86
N TYR A 195 18.03 -3.30 -9.04
CA TYR A 195 18.42 -3.92 -10.31
C TYR A 195 19.88 -3.61 -10.67
N GLN A 196 20.36 -2.40 -10.38
CA GLN A 196 21.77 -2.06 -10.57
C GLN A 196 22.68 -2.91 -9.69
N ALA A 197 22.29 -3.18 -8.44
CA ALA A 197 23.03 -4.08 -7.56
C ALA A 197 23.05 -5.52 -8.11
N LEU A 198 21.91 -6.00 -8.61
CA LEU A 198 21.78 -7.33 -9.23
C LEU A 198 22.72 -7.48 -10.43
N PHE A 199 22.69 -6.54 -11.39
CA PHE A 199 23.56 -6.59 -12.58
C PHE A 199 25.05 -6.46 -12.23
N ARG A 200 25.37 -5.76 -11.13
CA ARG A 200 26.74 -5.62 -10.64
C ARG A 200 27.34 -6.95 -10.16
N MET A 201 26.52 -7.91 -9.73
CA MET A 201 26.97 -9.26 -9.38
C MET A 201 27.56 -9.98 -10.61
N GLU A 202 26.99 -9.70 -11.78
CA GLU A 202 27.47 -10.17 -13.09
C GLU A 202 28.50 -9.23 -13.73
N LYS A 203 29.01 -8.24 -12.96
CA LYS A 203 29.96 -7.22 -13.42
C LYS A 203 29.47 -6.37 -14.59
N VAL A 204 28.14 -6.25 -14.76
CA VAL A 204 27.51 -5.40 -15.77
C VAL A 204 26.98 -4.12 -15.11
N LYS A 205 27.21 -2.97 -15.74
CA LYS A 205 26.66 -1.69 -15.31
C LYS A 205 25.31 -1.46 -15.98
N LEU A 206 24.24 -1.40 -15.17
CA LEU A 206 22.89 -1.09 -15.64
C LEU A 206 22.59 0.41 -15.53
N ASN A 207 22.17 1.02 -16.64
CA ASN A 207 21.70 2.41 -16.67
C ASN A 207 20.27 2.46 -17.22
N PHE A 208 19.44 3.29 -16.60
CA PHE A 208 18.14 3.68 -17.12
C PHE A 208 18.23 5.12 -17.61
N SER A 209 17.78 5.39 -18.82
CA SER A 209 17.62 6.77 -19.27
C SER A 209 16.45 7.44 -18.56
N GLU A 210 16.45 8.76 -18.53
CA GLU A 210 15.32 9.53 -17.99
C GLU A 210 14.01 9.18 -18.72
N GLY A 211 14.08 8.98 -20.03
CA GLY A 211 12.95 8.52 -20.84
C GLY A 211 12.41 7.16 -20.40
N ALA A 212 13.29 6.21 -20.03
CA ALA A 212 12.86 4.91 -19.52
C ALA A 212 12.13 5.00 -18.17
N LEU A 213 12.60 5.86 -17.27
CA LEU A 213 11.95 6.08 -15.97
C LEU A 213 10.58 6.73 -16.15
N LEU A 214 10.49 7.76 -17.00
CA LEU A 214 9.24 8.45 -17.33
C LEU A 214 8.23 7.49 -17.99
N ALA A 215 8.68 6.68 -18.95
CA ALA A 215 7.83 5.69 -19.63
C ALA A 215 7.32 4.62 -18.65
N THR A 216 8.15 4.23 -17.67
CA THR A 216 7.77 3.27 -16.62
C THR A 216 6.67 3.86 -15.73
N ALA A 217 6.81 5.12 -15.34
CA ALA A 217 5.80 5.84 -14.55
C ALA A 217 4.48 6.01 -15.32
N GLU A 218 4.53 6.41 -16.60
CA GLU A 218 3.33 6.52 -17.46
C GLU A 218 2.59 5.18 -17.58
N LYS A 219 3.33 4.11 -17.89
CA LYS A 219 2.76 2.77 -18.03
C LYS A 219 2.11 2.27 -16.74
N ALA A 220 2.67 2.61 -15.57
CA ALA A 220 2.08 2.26 -14.27
C ALA A 220 0.77 3.02 -13.99
N ILE A 221 0.68 4.30 -14.41
CA ILE A 221 -0.54 5.11 -14.32
C ILE A 221 -1.62 4.55 -15.25
N GLU A 222 -1.28 4.25 -16.51
CA GLU A 222 -2.21 3.67 -17.50
C GLU A 222 -2.81 2.35 -17.02
N GLN A 223 -2.00 1.51 -16.37
CA GLN A 223 -2.42 0.24 -15.81
C GLN A 223 -3.21 0.36 -14.49
N LYS A 224 -3.33 1.58 -13.93
CA LYS A 224 -3.98 1.85 -12.63
C LYS A 224 -3.42 1.02 -11.47
N THR A 225 -2.14 0.67 -11.53
CA THR A 225 -1.46 -0.13 -10.51
C THR A 225 -0.66 0.72 -9.53
N GLY A 226 -0.43 2.00 -9.85
CA GLY A 226 0.36 2.93 -9.04
C GLY A 226 1.78 2.42 -8.81
N ALA A 227 2.38 2.76 -7.66
CA ALA A 227 3.75 2.35 -7.33
C ALA A 227 3.96 0.82 -7.30
N ARG A 228 2.90 0.04 -7.03
CA ARG A 228 2.99 -1.44 -6.99
C ARG A 228 3.32 -2.04 -8.36
N GLY A 229 2.90 -1.40 -9.46
CA GLY A 229 3.16 -1.87 -10.82
C GLY A 229 4.57 -1.59 -11.35
N LEU A 230 5.29 -0.63 -10.75
CA LEU A 230 6.62 -0.22 -11.21
C LEU A 230 7.59 -1.40 -11.30
N ARG A 231 7.62 -2.25 -10.28
CA ARG A 231 8.49 -3.43 -10.25
C ARG A 231 8.16 -4.40 -11.39
N THR A 232 6.88 -4.71 -11.59
CA THR A 232 6.43 -5.64 -12.63
C THR A 232 6.83 -5.16 -14.02
N ILE A 233 6.72 -3.85 -14.27
CA ILE A 233 7.14 -3.25 -15.54
C ILE A 233 8.64 -3.43 -15.75
N LEU A 234 9.48 -3.04 -14.78
CA LEU A 234 10.93 -3.21 -14.88
C LEU A 234 11.34 -4.68 -15.02
N GLU A 235 10.72 -5.57 -14.25
CA GLU A 235 10.98 -7.01 -14.30
C GLU A 235 10.65 -7.58 -15.67
N SER A 236 9.50 -7.23 -16.25
CA SER A 236 9.13 -7.68 -17.59
C SER A 236 10.10 -7.20 -18.67
N THR A 237 10.61 -5.96 -18.57
CA THR A 237 11.58 -5.42 -19.54
C THR A 237 12.95 -6.07 -19.41
N LEU A 238 13.39 -6.40 -18.19
CA LEU A 238 14.72 -6.94 -17.92
C LEU A 238 14.77 -8.47 -17.90
N MET A 239 13.63 -9.17 -17.92
CA MET A 239 13.55 -10.62 -17.73
C MET A 239 14.44 -11.39 -18.71
N GLU A 240 14.31 -11.11 -20.01
CA GLU A 240 15.10 -11.77 -21.06
C GLU A 240 16.60 -11.48 -20.89
N VAL A 241 16.95 -10.22 -20.61
CA VAL A 241 18.34 -9.81 -20.37
C VAL A 241 18.91 -10.58 -19.19
N MET A 242 18.21 -10.61 -18.06
CA MET A 242 18.68 -11.28 -16.84
C MET A 242 18.83 -12.80 -17.03
N PHE A 243 18.02 -13.40 -17.89
CA PHE A 243 18.11 -14.82 -18.22
C PHE A 243 19.36 -15.14 -19.07
N GLU A 244 19.64 -14.32 -20.08
CA GLU A 244 20.71 -14.55 -21.03
C GLU A 244 22.10 -14.10 -20.54
N LEU A 245 22.14 -13.02 -19.75
CA LEU A 245 23.37 -12.34 -19.34
C LEU A 245 24.42 -13.24 -18.66
N PRO A 246 24.07 -14.23 -17.81
CA PRO A 246 25.05 -15.18 -17.25
C PRO A 246 25.75 -16.06 -18.30
N SER A 247 25.11 -16.30 -19.45
CA SER A 247 25.65 -17.08 -20.55
C SER A 247 26.48 -16.23 -21.53
N MET A 248 26.38 -14.90 -21.43
CA MET A 248 27.07 -13.97 -22.31
C MET A 248 28.44 -13.60 -21.78
N SER A 249 29.43 -13.55 -22.68
CA SER A 249 30.79 -13.11 -22.34
C SER A 249 31.11 -11.75 -22.96
N GLY A 250 31.78 -10.90 -22.19
CA GLY A 250 32.26 -9.59 -22.66
C GLY A 250 31.29 -8.41 -22.47
N ILE A 251 30.04 -8.65 -22.05
CA ILE A 251 29.08 -7.60 -21.72
C ILE A 251 29.57 -6.82 -20.49
N THR A 252 29.52 -5.50 -20.58
CA THR A 252 29.94 -4.60 -19.48
C THR A 252 28.88 -3.55 -19.16
N HIS A 253 28.00 -3.23 -20.10
CA HIS A 253 26.96 -2.21 -19.94
C HIS A 253 25.62 -2.75 -20.44
N CYS A 254 24.55 -2.35 -19.75
CA CYS A 254 23.16 -2.59 -20.10
C CYS A 254 22.43 -1.25 -19.99
N ASP A 255 21.89 -0.76 -21.11
CA ASP A 255 21.24 0.54 -21.19
C ASP A 255 19.76 0.36 -21.57
N VAL A 256 18.88 0.84 -20.69
CA VAL A 256 17.42 0.75 -20.84
C VAL A 256 16.89 2.11 -21.29
N GLU A 257 16.24 2.12 -22.45
CA GLU A 257 15.61 3.30 -23.06
C GLU A 257 14.08 3.20 -22.99
N ALA A 258 13.39 4.32 -23.28
CA ALA A 258 11.93 4.40 -23.25
C ALA A 258 11.27 3.32 -24.13
N GLU A 259 11.81 3.07 -25.32
CA GLU A 259 11.27 2.11 -26.28
C GLU A 259 11.29 0.68 -25.75
N ALA A 260 12.25 0.33 -24.89
CA ALA A 260 12.33 -0.99 -24.26
C ALA A 260 11.26 -1.17 -23.18
N ILE A 261 10.88 -0.10 -22.49
CA ILE A 261 9.77 -0.11 -21.52
C ILE A 261 8.42 -0.24 -22.24
N ILE A 262 8.27 0.45 -23.37
CA ILE A 262 7.06 0.43 -24.18
C ILE A 262 6.92 -0.92 -24.93
N GLY A 263 8.04 -1.62 -25.18
CA GLY A 263 8.08 -2.90 -25.89
C GLY A 263 8.29 -2.76 -27.40
N ASN A 264 8.77 -1.59 -27.85
CA ASN A 264 9.01 -1.30 -29.27
C ASN A 264 10.46 -1.58 -29.70
N ALA A 265 11.38 -1.76 -28.75
CA ALA A 265 12.78 -2.11 -29.01
C ALA A 265 13.33 -3.01 -27.89
N PRO A 266 14.34 -3.84 -28.14
CA PRO A 266 15.01 -4.59 -27.09
C PRO A 266 15.91 -3.69 -26.23
N VAL A 267 16.26 -4.18 -25.04
CA VAL A 267 17.30 -3.56 -24.18
C VAL A 267 18.66 -3.65 -24.87
N LYS A 268 19.47 -2.59 -24.75
CA LYS A 268 20.77 -2.49 -25.42
C LYS A 268 21.88 -3.00 -24.50
N LEU A 269 22.68 -3.94 -24.99
CA LEU A 269 23.87 -4.45 -24.30
C LEU A 269 25.13 -4.00 -25.02
N SER A 270 26.21 -3.70 -24.29
CA SER A 270 27.49 -3.33 -24.93
C SER A 270 28.75 -3.79 -24.19
N ASN A 271 29.80 -3.97 -24.98
CA ASN A 271 31.11 -4.49 -24.56
C ASN A 271 32.16 -3.38 -24.49
N GLY A 272 32.02 -2.37 -23.63
CA GLY A 272 33.08 -1.41 -23.25
C GLY A 272 33.75 -0.61 -24.41
N GLY A 273 33.24 -0.73 -25.63
CA GLY A 273 33.89 -0.31 -26.88
C GLY A 273 32.91 -0.03 -28.03
N SER A 274 31.65 0.28 -27.72
CA SER A 274 30.59 0.79 -28.63
C SER A 274 29.81 -0.22 -29.49
N GLU A 275 30.13 -1.52 -29.48
CA GLU A 275 29.31 -2.51 -30.19
C GLU A 275 28.02 -2.77 -29.40
N ILE A 276 26.87 -2.38 -29.98
CA ILE A 276 25.54 -2.60 -29.42
C ILE A 276 25.07 -3.99 -29.85
N ILE A 277 24.81 -4.84 -28.86
CA ILE A 277 24.22 -6.16 -29.05
C ILE A 277 22.75 -6.04 -28.66
N GLU A 278 21.85 -6.18 -29.64
CA GLU A 278 20.42 -6.27 -29.40
C GLU A 278 20.03 -7.75 -29.25
N LEU A 279 19.27 -8.09 -28.21
CA LEU A 279 18.81 -9.47 -27.97
C LEU A 279 18.00 -10.03 -29.14
N ALA A 280 17.20 -9.21 -29.83
CA ALA A 280 16.46 -9.62 -31.03
C ALA A 280 17.35 -10.03 -32.21
N THR A 281 18.63 -9.63 -32.25
CA THR A 281 19.58 -10.07 -33.29
C THR A 281 20.33 -11.36 -32.91
N LEU A 282 20.24 -11.83 -31.67
CA LEU A 282 20.94 -13.03 -31.20
C LEU A 282 20.26 -14.33 -31.63
N GLU A 283 18.92 -14.37 -31.77
CA GLU A 283 18.22 -15.53 -32.36
C GLU A 283 18.70 -15.86 -33.79
N LYS A 284 19.31 -14.90 -34.50
CA LYS A 284 19.86 -15.11 -35.86
C LYS A 284 21.34 -15.48 -35.90
N ARG A 285 22.05 -15.50 -34.76
CA ARG A 285 23.49 -15.86 -34.73
C ARG A 285 23.75 -17.31 -34.33
N SER A 286 22.71 -18.07 -33.98
CA SER A 286 22.80 -19.48 -33.57
C SER A 286 22.03 -20.46 -34.47
N ALA A 287 21.89 -20.15 -35.77
CA ALA A 287 21.40 -21.08 -36.79
C ALA A 287 22.25 -21.01 -38.07
#